data_AF-A0AAJ1IDE0-F1
#
_entry.id   AF-A0AAJ1IDE0-F1
#
_cell.length_a   1.000
_cell.length_b   1.000
_cell.length_c   1.000
_cell.angle_alpha   90.00
_cell.angle_beta   90.00
_cell.angle_gamma   90.00
#
_symmetry.space_group_name_H-M   'P 1'
#
loop_
_entity.id
_entity.type
_entity.pdbx_description
1 polymer ?
#
loop_
_entity_poly.entity_id
_entity_poly.type
_entity_poly.pdbx_seq_one_letter_code
_entity_poly.pdbx_strand_id
1 'polypeptide(L)'
;MNYLKKRKTISKSYAHTARVMLGKHILPYFEKRYLSDITPYDIEKWLDTFAAKGLSNATANLGLAFLKIMLKEAIRREILFKDPSASILPLKTETVERGVLTQDEVSTLFNPENKKTNMGQ
;
A
#
# COMPACT_ATOMS: atom_id res chain seq x y z
N MET A 1 34.04 0.04 -12.46
CA MET A 1 32.93 -0.47 -11.62
C MET A 1 31.60 -0.24 -12.34
N ASN A 2 31.04 -1.24 -13.01
CA ASN A 2 29.75 -1.09 -13.72
C ASN A 2 28.59 -1.36 -12.73
N TYR A 3 28.25 -0.35 -11.90
CA TYR A 3 27.18 -0.42 -10.89
C TYR A 3 25.80 -0.21 -11.53
N LEU A 4 25.51 -0.92 -12.62
CA LEU A 4 24.17 -1.00 -13.21
C LEU A 4 23.61 -2.41 -12.98
N LYS A 5 23.53 -2.84 -11.72
CA LYS A 5 22.90 -4.13 -11.40
C LYS A 5 21.38 -4.01 -11.52
N LYS A 6 20.86 -4.39 -12.70
CA LYS A 6 19.56 -5.08 -12.91
C LYS A 6 18.37 -4.58 -12.05
N ARG A 7 18.22 -3.26 -11.85
CA ARG A 7 17.02 -2.76 -11.16
C ARG A 7 15.85 -2.86 -12.14
N LYS A 8 14.82 -3.62 -11.75
CA LYS A 8 13.58 -3.71 -12.52
C LYS A 8 13.04 -2.30 -12.75
N THR A 9 12.64 -2.00 -13.98
CA THR A 9 11.98 -0.74 -14.32
C THR A 9 10.72 -0.61 -13.47
N ILE A 10 10.66 0.47 -12.69
CA ILE A 10 9.46 0.80 -11.91
C ILE A 10 8.41 1.35 -12.86
N SER A 11 7.22 0.74 -12.87
CA SER A 11 6.11 1.24 -13.70
C SER A 11 5.59 2.56 -13.15
N LYS A 12 5.04 3.42 -14.03
CA LYS A 12 4.38 4.67 -13.63
C LYS A 12 3.27 4.42 -12.61
N SER A 13 2.48 3.35 -12.80
CA SER A 13 1.40 2.97 -11.89
C SER A 13 1.94 2.63 -10.50
N TYR A 14 3.01 1.83 -10.40
CA TYR A 14 3.63 1.52 -9.11
C TYR A 14 4.13 2.77 -8.38
N ALA A 15 4.81 3.67 -9.11
CA ALA A 15 5.30 4.93 -8.54
C ALA A 15 4.13 5.83 -8.07
N HIS A 16 3.04 5.88 -8.84
CA HIS A 16 1.84 6.60 -8.45
C HIS A 16 1.21 6.02 -7.18
N THR A 17 1.03 4.71 -7.10
CA THR A 17 0.52 4.04 -5.89
C THR A 17 1.40 4.32 -4.68
N ALA A 18 2.74 4.25 -4.83
CA ALA A 18 3.67 4.58 -3.77
C ALA A 18 3.51 6.04 -3.31
N ARG A 19 3.39 6.99 -4.24
CA ARG A 19 3.20 8.42 -3.95
C ARG A 19 1.89 8.68 -3.20
N VAL A 20 0.80 8.04 -3.62
CA VAL A 20 -0.51 8.15 -2.97
C VAL A 20 -0.44 7.56 -1.56
N MET A 21 0.14 6.38 -1.39
CA MET A 21 0.29 5.76 -0.07
C MET A 21 1.14 6.61 0.88
N LEU A 22 2.24 7.17 0.38
CA LEU A 22 3.09 8.08 1.13
C LEU A 22 2.30 9.29 1.64
N GLY A 23 1.59 9.99 0.75
CA GLY A 23 0.86 11.21 1.10
C GLY A 23 -0.37 10.96 1.96
N LYS A 24 -1.13 9.90 1.69
CA LYS A 24 -2.41 9.65 2.34
C LYS A 24 -2.29 8.91 3.68
N HIS A 25 -1.28 8.06 3.83
CA HIS A 25 -1.23 7.13 4.96
C HIS A 25 0.07 7.18 5.77
N ILE A 26 1.22 7.40 5.14
CA ILE A 26 2.52 7.35 5.85
C ILE A 26 2.86 8.72 6.46
N LEU A 27 2.89 9.78 5.66
CA LEU A 27 3.25 11.13 6.14
C LEU A 27 2.33 11.62 7.25
N PRO A 28 0.98 11.48 7.17
CA PRO A 28 0.12 11.97 8.24
C PRO A 28 0.39 11.37 9.63
N TYR A 29 1.09 10.23 9.69
CA TYR A 29 1.47 9.59 10.95
C TYR A 29 2.93 9.88 11.35
N PHE A 30 3.86 9.88 10.40
CA PHE A 30 5.31 9.94 10.67
C PHE A 30 5.98 11.27 10.32
N GLU A 31 5.32 12.23 9.68
CA GLU A 31 5.97 13.44 9.13
C GLU A 31 6.73 14.27 10.19
N LYS A 32 6.28 14.25 11.44
CA LYS A 32 6.88 15.02 12.54
C LYS A 32 7.91 14.22 13.35
N ARG A 33 8.23 13.00 12.93
CA ARG A 33 9.17 12.12 13.64
C ARG A 33 10.48 12.01 12.88
N TYR A 34 11.59 11.98 13.61
CA TYR A 34 12.85 11.54 13.03
C TYR A 34 12.79 10.05 12.72
N LEU A 35 13.42 9.64 11.62
CA LEU A 35 13.47 8.22 11.25
C LEU A 35 14.13 7.36 12.34
N SER A 36 15.08 7.92 13.09
CA SER A 36 15.77 7.26 14.22
C SER A 36 14.84 6.94 15.39
N ASP A 37 13.75 7.69 15.52
CA ASP A 37 12.83 7.61 16.65
C ASP A 37 11.64 6.69 16.37
N ILE A 38 11.54 6.19 15.13
CA ILE A 38 10.50 5.23 14.75
C ILE A 38 10.86 3.88 15.36
N THR A 39 10.02 3.40 16.27
CA THR A 39 10.16 2.07 16.88
C THR A 39 9.27 1.04 16.17
N PRO A 40 9.52 -0.28 16.35
CA PRO A 40 8.58 -1.31 15.90
C PRO A 40 7.14 -1.08 16.42
N TYR A 41 7.02 -0.66 17.68
CA TYR A 41 5.73 -0.35 18.31
C TYR A 41 4.98 0.79 17.60
N ASP A 42 5.68 1.83 17.13
CA ASP A 42 5.05 2.91 16.39
C ASP A 42 4.50 2.44 15.04
N ILE A 43 5.16 1.47 14.41
CA ILE A 43 4.71 0.86 13.15
C ILE A 43 3.47 -0.01 13.40
N GLU A 44 3.44 -0.79 14.48
CA GLU A 44 2.26 -1.58 14.87
C GLU A 44 1.06 -0.66 15.16
N LYS A 45 1.25 0.37 15.98
CA LYS A 45 0.24 1.41 16.24
C LYS A 45 -0.25 2.08 14.95
N TRP A 46 0.65 2.35 14.03
CA TRP A 46 0.28 2.92 12.73
C TRP A 46 -0.59 1.96 11.92
N LEU A 47 -0.28 0.66 11.91
CA LEU A 47 -1.10 -0.37 11.26
C LEU A 47 -2.50 -0.47 11.88
N ASP A 48 -2.62 -0.35 13.21
CA ASP A 48 -3.92 -0.31 13.89
C ASP A 48 -4.81 0.83 13.40
N THR A 49 -4.22 1.96 12.96
CA THR A 49 -5.00 3.08 12.40
C THR A 49 -5.71 2.74 11.09
N PHE A 50 -5.26 1.71 10.35
CA PHE A 50 -5.96 1.26 9.14
C PHE A 50 -7.24 0.53 9.51
N ALA A 51 -7.18 -0.36 10.50
CA ALA A 51 -8.35 -1.07 11.02
C ALA A 51 -9.37 -0.08 11.61
N ALA A 52 -8.90 0.91 12.38
CA ALA A 52 -9.75 1.97 12.92
C ALA A 52 -10.46 2.82 11.85
N LYS A 53 -9.88 2.90 10.63
CA LYS A 53 -10.44 3.60 9.47
C LYS A 53 -11.28 2.68 8.56
N GLY A 54 -11.47 1.41 8.93
CA GLY A 54 -12.18 0.42 8.11
C GLY A 54 -11.46 0.05 6.81
N LEU A 55 -10.13 0.27 6.73
CA LEU A 55 -9.34 -0.10 5.56
C LEU A 55 -8.96 -1.58 5.62
N SER A 56 -8.87 -2.21 4.45
CA SER A 56 -8.49 -3.63 4.36
C SER A 56 -7.07 -3.89 4.84
N ASN A 57 -6.82 -5.09 5.37
CA ASN A 57 -5.47 -5.57 5.71
C ASN A 57 -4.54 -5.57 4.49
N ALA A 58 -5.07 -5.78 3.28
CA ALA A 58 -4.30 -5.68 2.05
C ALA A 58 -3.78 -4.25 1.81
N THR A 59 -4.61 -3.23 2.08
CA THR A 59 -4.20 -1.81 2.00
C THR A 59 -3.14 -1.47 3.04
N ALA A 60 -3.30 -1.94 4.27
CA ALA A 60 -2.32 -1.75 5.35
C ALA A 60 -0.99 -2.42 5.02
N ASN A 61 -1.01 -3.65 4.51
CA ASN A 61 0.19 -4.39 4.08
C ASN A 61 0.91 -3.72 2.91
N LEU A 62 0.17 -3.12 1.97
CA LEU A 62 0.75 -2.31 0.91
C LEU A 62 1.45 -1.07 1.46
N GLY A 63 0.83 -0.40 2.45
CA GLY A 63 1.46 0.67 3.21
C GLY A 63 2.76 0.22 3.87
N LEU A 64 2.71 -0.88 4.63
CA LEU A 64 3.87 -1.47 5.28
C LEU A 64 4.99 -1.76 4.29
N ALA A 65 4.68 -2.35 3.14
CA ALA A 65 5.67 -2.65 2.12
C ALA A 65 6.43 -1.40 1.64
N PHE A 66 5.71 -0.30 1.38
CA PHE A 66 6.35 0.96 0.99
C PHE A 66 7.17 1.58 2.12
N LEU A 67 6.68 1.52 3.37
CA LEU A 67 7.44 1.97 4.53
C LEU A 67 8.74 1.18 4.68
N LYS A 68 8.69 -0.16 4.57
CA LYS A 68 9.88 -1.02 4.61
C LYS A 68 10.89 -0.67 3.52
N ILE A 69 10.43 -0.34 2.31
CA ILE A 69 11.32 0.08 1.21
C ILE A 69 12.06 1.38 1.59
N MET A 70 11.36 2.37 2.14
CA MET A 70 11.96 3.65 2.54
C MET A 70 12.96 3.47 3.68
N LEU A 71 12.63 2.66 4.70
CA LEU A 71 13.53 2.38 5.83
C LEU A 71 14.78 1.61 5.38
N LYS A 72 14.64 0.62 4.50
CA LYS A 72 15.78 -0.09 3.91
C LYS A 72 16.68 0.84 3.09
N GLU A 73 16.09 1.78 2.35
CA GLU A 73 16.87 2.78 1.62
C GLU A 73 17.61 3.74 2.57
N ALA A 74 17.02 4.08 3.72
CA ALA A 74 17.68 4.87 4.75
C ALA A 74 18.88 4.11 5.36
N ILE A 75 18.74 2.81 5.63
CA ILE A 75 19.86 1.94 6.05
C ILE A 75 20.95 1.89 4.98
N ARG A 76 20.58 1.69 3.71
CA ARG A 76 21.52 1.65 2.59
C ARG A 76 22.31 2.95 2.42
N ARG A 77 21.76 4.07 2.89
CA ARG A 77 22.39 5.40 2.88
C ARG A 77 23.05 5.77 4.20
N GLU A 78 23.13 4.82 5.15
CA GLU A 78 23.73 5.03 6.48
C GLU A 78 23.04 6.15 7.29
N ILE A 79 21.78 6.47 6.94
CA ILE A 79 20.93 7.41 7.71
C ILE A 79 20.41 6.71 8.98
N LEU A 80 20.15 5.41 8.88
CA LEU A 80 19.80 4.54 9.99
C LEU A 80 20.86 3.44 10.14
N PHE A 81 21.04 2.95 11.36
CA PHE A 81 21.89 1.79 11.65
C PHE A 81 21.10 0.48 11.79
N LYS A 82 19.81 0.57 12.12
CA LYS A 82 18.92 -0.58 12.32
C LYS A 82 17.55 -0.32 11.70
N ASP A 83 17.02 -1.32 10.99
CA ASP A 83 15.68 -1.25 10.39
C ASP A 83 14.61 -1.52 11.47
N PRO A 84 13.78 -0.52 11.86
CA PRO A 84 12.75 -0.71 12.88
C PRO A 84 11.58 -1.57 12.39
N SER A 85 11.47 -1.81 11.08
CA SER A 85 10.41 -2.61 10.49
C SER A 85 10.75 -4.09 10.31
N ALA A 86 11.98 -4.49 10.66
CA ALA A 86 12.52 -5.82 10.38
C ALA A 86 11.69 -6.94 11.05
N SER A 87 11.23 -6.74 12.28
CA SER A 87 10.43 -7.70 13.04
C SER A 87 8.92 -7.62 12.77
N ILE A 88 8.45 -6.61 12.04
CA ILE A 88 7.02 -6.38 11.83
C ILE A 88 6.50 -7.36 10.78
N LEU A 89 5.54 -8.20 11.16
CA LEU A 89 4.89 -9.13 10.26
C LEU A 89 3.71 -8.46 9.53
N PRO A 90 3.44 -8.83 8.26
CA PRO A 90 2.22 -8.39 7.59
C PRO A 90 0.96 -8.88 8.32
N LEU A 91 -0.11 -8.09 8.25
CA LEU A 91 -1.43 -8.46 8.74
C LEU A 91 -1.99 -9.64 7.96
N LYS A 92 -2.74 -10.53 8.61
CA LYS A 92 -3.41 -11.65 7.96
C LYS A 92 -4.43 -11.11 6.94
N THR A 93 -4.29 -11.50 5.67
CA THR A 93 -5.25 -11.17 4.62
C THR A 93 -6.08 -12.39 4.28
N GLU A 94 -7.40 -12.23 4.29
CA GLU A 94 -8.30 -13.21 3.69
C GLU A 94 -8.41 -12.90 2.20
N THR A 95 -8.03 -13.86 1.37
CA THR A 95 -8.21 -13.75 -0.08
C THR A 95 -9.65 -14.12 -0.39
N VAL A 96 -10.47 -13.13 -0.72
CA VAL A 96 -11.80 -13.40 -1.28
C VAL A 96 -11.60 -13.81 -2.74
N GLU A 97 -12.08 -15.00 -3.10
CA GLU A 97 -12.10 -15.42 -4.50
C GLU A 97 -12.96 -14.45 -5.29
N ARG A 98 -12.38 -13.89 -6.36
CA ARG A 98 -13.15 -13.06 -7.28
C ARG A 98 -14.01 -14.00 -8.11
N GLY A 99 -15.33 -13.86 -7.98
CA GLY A 99 -16.28 -14.57 -8.84
C GLY A 99 -16.02 -14.27 -10.32
N VAL A 100 -16.37 -15.22 -11.18
CA VAL A 100 -16.42 -15.04 -12.62
C VAL A 100 -17.85 -14.69 -13.00
N LEU A 101 -18.02 -13.70 -13.88
CA LEU A 101 -19.35 -13.36 -14.39
C LEU A 101 -19.94 -14.56 -15.13
N THR A 102 -21.14 -14.95 -14.74
CA THR A 102 -21.96 -15.92 -15.45
C THR A 102 -22.52 -15.32 -16.74
N GLN A 103 -22.95 -16.16 -17.68
CA GLN A 103 -23.52 -15.71 -18.94
C GLN A 103 -24.78 -14.84 -18.75
N ASP A 104 -25.58 -15.12 -17.71
CA ASP A 104 -26.78 -14.35 -17.38
C ASP A 104 -26.45 -12.97 -16.80
N GLU A 105 -25.42 -12.85 -15.96
CA GLU A 105 -24.93 -11.57 -15.45
C GLU A 105 -24.36 -10.71 -16.58
N VAL A 106 -23.64 -11.32 -17.53
CA VAL A 106 -23.16 -10.63 -18.73
C VAL A 106 -24.34 -10.12 -19.56
N SER A 107 -25.33 -10.98 -19.83
CA SER A 107 -26.53 -10.60 -20.58
C SER A 107 -27.29 -9.44 -19.93
N THR A 108 -27.35 -9.44 -18.59
CA THR A 108 -28.01 -8.39 -17.80
C THR A 108 -27.23 -7.08 -17.82
N LEU A 109 -25.90 -7.13 -17.72
CA LEU A 109 -25.03 -5.94 -17.75
C LEU A 109 -25.06 -5.23 -19.10
N PHE A 110 -25.15 -5.98 -20.19
CA PHE A 110 -25.15 -5.43 -21.56
C PHE A 110 -26.55 -5.21 -22.14
N ASN A 111 -27.62 -5.43 -21.37
CA ASN A 111 -28.98 -5.15 -21.81
C ASN A 111 -29.14 -3.64 -22.09
N PRO A 112 -29.50 -3.22 -23.32
CA PRO A 112 -29.66 -1.81 -23.68
C PRO A 112 -30.70 -1.05 -22.86
N GLU A 113 -31.68 -1.73 -22.24
CA GLU A 113 -32.65 -1.15 -21.30
C GLU A 113 -31.96 -0.63 -20.01
N ASN A 114 -30.83 -1.22 -19.60
CA ASN A 114 -30.04 -0.83 -18.42
C ASN A 114 -29.07 0.34 -18.69
N LYS A 115 -29.05 0.93 -19.89
CA LYS A 115 -28.12 2.03 -20.26
C LYS A 115 -28.49 3.41 -19.68
N LYS A 116 -29.48 3.52 -18.79
CA LYS A 116 -29.89 4.80 -18.20
C LYS A 116 -29.95 4.68 -16.69
N THR A 117 -28.94 5.24 -16.01
CA THR A 117 -29.03 6.09 -14.81
C THR A 117 -27.60 6.40 -14.38
N ASN A 118 -26.97 7.42 -14.97
CA ASN A 118 -25.85 8.22 -14.42
C ASN A 118 -25.40 9.25 -15.47
N MET A 119 -26.32 10.14 -15.84
CA MET A 119 -25.95 11.51 -16.25
C MET A 119 -26.66 12.44 -15.29
N GLY A 120 -25.87 13.14 -14.46
CA GLY A 120 -26.32 14.22 -13.59
C GLY A 120 -26.49 13.81 -12.13
N GLN A 121 -25.47 14.09 -11.31
CA GLN A 121 -25.45 15.29 -10.46
C GLN A 121 -24.01 15.82 -10.35
#